data_AF-A0A916WB94-F1
#
_entry.id   AF-A0A916WB94-F1
#
_cell.length_a   1.000
_cell.length_b   1.000
_cell.length_c   1.000
_cell.angle_alpha   90.00
_cell.angle_beta   90.00
_cell.angle_gamma   90.00
#
_symmetry.space_group_name_H-M   'P 1'
#
loop_
_entity.id
_entity.type
_entity.pdbx_description
1 polymer ?
#
loop_
_entity_poly.entity_id
_entity_poly.type
_entity_poly.pdbx_seq_one_letter_code
_entity_poly.pdbx_strand_id
1 'polypeptide(L)'
;MPSLVFARHRRKLLAVVALLLRAILIATALGAAGCSDSKQDDPYKNFSPEGRALMETKNLTTEQKQKLKLVEIDYAKAPPEMRAIAHKIFLGQTPTQQELKALGGNIDKSFPTRKPNGLYRHGRTLLFTAVENHNLAAVDALLAAGASPYVSIDPGNESAQVRAWNFIYLVLQEEGEQLPNEERFDKTYANQLLELYLKNGGDANYRWPDGDTLLDATFGMNLDGFKILLKAGADPWVHDRNHDPLPVQLVLSGGYNAPRFIHYLAEQGYYDNIPGAYLQEMMNAVTRKLDSGIRSDPNEMGKYYVQFAQYADAIKLVLNRAHYSLPKDSELYRLLYVDDHLYRKPTRGD
;
A
#
# COMPACT_ATOMS: atom_id res chain seq x y z
N MET A 1 21.75 3.53 -10.20
CA MET A 1 21.36 2.14 -9.94
C MET A 1 20.41 2.06 -8.73
N PRO A 2 19.09 2.21 -8.91
CA PRO A 2 18.06 1.89 -7.91
C PRO A 2 17.33 0.56 -8.20
N SER A 3 17.78 -0.20 -9.20
CA SER A 3 17.08 -1.36 -9.75
C SER A 3 17.09 -2.61 -8.86
N LEU A 4 17.95 -2.69 -7.85
CA LEU A 4 18.11 -3.91 -7.03
C LEU A 4 17.11 -4.03 -5.88
N VAL A 5 16.62 -2.93 -5.31
CA VAL A 5 15.68 -2.95 -4.17
C VAL A 5 14.24 -3.17 -4.66
N PHE A 6 13.82 -2.43 -5.69
CA PHE A 6 12.51 -2.62 -6.34
C PHE A 6 12.39 -3.95 -7.08
N ALA A 7 13.47 -4.48 -7.67
CA ALA A 7 13.47 -5.84 -8.23
C ALA A 7 13.37 -6.92 -7.14
N ARG A 8 13.91 -6.66 -5.94
CA ARG A 8 13.75 -7.55 -4.77
C ARG A 8 12.30 -7.59 -4.30
N HIS A 9 11.59 -6.46 -4.31
CA HIS A 9 10.17 -6.40 -3.96
C HIS A 9 9.27 -7.01 -5.06
N ARG A 10 9.50 -6.70 -6.35
CA ARG A 10 8.75 -7.32 -7.47
C ARG A 10 8.95 -8.83 -7.58
N ARG A 11 10.17 -9.37 -7.38
CA ARG A 11 10.40 -10.83 -7.38
C ARG A 11 9.75 -11.51 -6.17
N LYS A 12 9.65 -10.83 -5.03
CA LYS A 12 8.93 -11.32 -3.84
C LYS A 12 7.41 -11.25 -4.01
N LEU A 13 6.88 -10.22 -4.65
CA LEU A 13 5.46 -10.05 -4.97
C LEU A 13 4.97 -11.12 -5.95
N LEU A 14 5.74 -11.38 -7.03
CA LEU A 14 5.48 -12.46 -7.97
C LEU A 14 5.57 -13.84 -7.31
N ALA A 15 6.47 -14.05 -6.35
CA ALA A 15 6.56 -15.31 -5.61
C ALA A 15 5.37 -15.54 -4.66
N VAL A 16 4.86 -14.49 -4.01
CA VAL A 16 3.68 -14.57 -3.10
C VAL A 16 2.38 -14.74 -3.89
N VAL A 17 2.20 -14.01 -5.00
CA VAL A 17 1.06 -14.19 -5.90
C VAL A 17 1.09 -15.57 -6.57
N ALA A 18 2.27 -16.07 -6.97
CA ALA A 18 2.42 -17.44 -7.47
C ALA A 18 2.15 -18.50 -6.37
N LEU A 19 2.43 -18.22 -5.10
CA LEU A 19 2.10 -19.11 -3.98
C LEU A 19 0.60 -19.16 -3.71
N LEU A 20 -0.08 -18.01 -3.76
CA LEU A 20 -1.54 -17.91 -3.63
C LEU A 20 -2.25 -18.57 -4.80
N LEU A 21 -1.77 -18.38 -6.03
CA LEU A 21 -2.29 -19.06 -7.22
C LEU A 21 -2.02 -20.58 -7.20
N ARG A 22 -0.88 -21.04 -6.66
CA ARG A 22 -0.60 -22.47 -6.44
C ARG A 22 -1.49 -23.08 -5.36
N ALA A 23 -1.83 -22.36 -4.29
CA ALA A 23 -2.78 -22.81 -3.29
C ALA A 23 -4.20 -22.97 -3.88
N ILE A 24 -4.59 -22.08 -4.79
CA ILE A 24 -5.86 -22.15 -5.54
C ILE A 24 -5.84 -23.35 -6.52
N LEU A 25 -4.72 -23.58 -7.22
CA LEU A 25 -4.56 -24.72 -8.14
C LEU A 25 -4.53 -26.09 -7.43
N ILE A 26 -3.91 -26.20 -6.26
CA ILE A 26 -3.92 -27.43 -5.45
C ILE A 26 -5.33 -27.73 -4.91
N ALA A 27 -6.11 -26.70 -4.58
CA ALA A 27 -7.51 -26.87 -4.19
C ALA A 27 -8.39 -27.38 -5.36
N THR A 28 -8.07 -27.03 -6.61
CA THR A 28 -8.75 -27.58 -7.79
C THR A 28 -8.34 -29.02 -8.12
N ALA A 29 -7.09 -29.42 -7.84
CA ALA A 29 -6.61 -30.78 -8.11
C ALA A 29 -7.15 -31.84 -7.13
N LEU A 30 -7.49 -31.45 -5.90
CA LEU A 30 -8.11 -32.33 -4.90
C LEU A 30 -9.61 -32.60 -5.17
N GLY A 31 -10.21 -31.96 -6.18
CA GLY A 31 -11.60 -32.19 -6.60
C GLY A 31 -11.79 -33.31 -7.64
N ALA A 32 -10.70 -33.93 -8.13
CA ALA A 32 -10.77 -34.84 -9.28
C ALA A 32 -10.33 -36.30 -8.99
N ALA A 33 -10.28 -36.73 -7.73
CA ALA A 33 -9.99 -38.12 -7.40
C ALA A 33 -10.92 -38.65 -6.30
N GLY A 34 -11.82 -39.57 -6.67
CA GLY A 34 -12.48 -40.45 -5.71
C GLY A 34 -13.98 -40.64 -5.90
N CYS A 35 -14.38 -41.42 -6.92
CA CYS A 35 -15.61 -42.20 -6.82
C CYS A 35 -15.38 -43.35 -5.84
N SER A 36 -15.84 -43.21 -4.60
CA SER A 36 -16.17 -44.32 -3.70
C SER A 36 -17.14 -43.83 -2.63
N ASP A 37 -18.17 -44.62 -2.36
CA ASP A 37 -19.24 -44.39 -1.37
C ASP A 37 -18.82 -43.54 -0.17
N SER A 38 -19.25 -42.27 -0.15
CA SER A 38 -19.02 -41.38 0.99
C SER A 38 -20.29 -41.27 1.82
N LYS A 39 -20.16 -41.62 3.10
CA LYS A 39 -21.06 -41.11 4.14
C LYS A 39 -21.18 -39.60 3.90
N GLN A 40 -22.42 -39.10 3.80
CA GLN A 40 -22.70 -37.69 3.57
C GLN A 40 -22.12 -36.89 4.75
N ASP A 41 -20.87 -36.45 4.62
CA ASP A 41 -20.19 -35.64 5.62
C ASP A 41 -20.98 -34.33 5.75
N ASP A 42 -21.51 -34.05 6.95
CA ASP A 42 -22.22 -32.81 7.24
C ASP A 42 -21.33 -31.62 6.81
N PRO A 43 -21.69 -30.88 5.74
CA PRO A 43 -20.86 -29.80 5.22
C PRO A 43 -20.73 -28.64 6.23
N TYR A 44 -21.50 -28.69 7.32
CA TYR A 44 -21.56 -27.72 8.39
C TYR A 44 -20.88 -28.19 9.68
N LYS A 45 -20.31 -29.40 9.72
CA LYS A 45 -19.74 -30.01 10.94
C LYS A 45 -18.75 -29.11 11.68
N ASN A 46 -18.01 -28.27 10.96
CA ASN A 46 -16.97 -27.39 11.50
C ASN A 46 -17.40 -25.93 11.67
N PHE A 47 -18.68 -25.61 11.46
CA PHE A 47 -19.22 -24.26 11.67
C PHE A 47 -19.74 -24.09 13.09
N SER A 48 -19.54 -22.89 13.64
CA SER A 48 -20.25 -22.41 14.82
C SER A 48 -21.77 -22.40 14.60
N PRO A 49 -22.61 -22.46 15.65
CA PRO A 49 -24.06 -22.35 15.52
C PRO A 49 -24.50 -21.13 14.71
N GLU A 50 -23.83 -19.99 14.89
CA GLU A 50 -24.08 -18.75 14.15
C GLU A 50 -23.75 -18.91 12.67
N GLY A 51 -22.60 -19.50 12.34
CA GLY A 51 -22.21 -19.75 10.96
C GLY A 51 -23.11 -20.75 10.24
N ARG A 52 -23.58 -21.79 10.93
CA ARG A 52 -24.58 -22.73 10.40
C ARG A 52 -25.87 -22.01 10.07
N ALA A 53 -26.38 -21.21 11.01
CA ALA A 53 -27.58 -20.42 10.78
C ALA A 53 -27.43 -19.51 9.57
N LEU A 54 -26.26 -18.89 9.34
CA LEU A 54 -26.01 -18.10 8.14
C LEU A 54 -26.00 -18.92 6.85
N MET A 55 -25.34 -20.08 6.86
CA MET A 55 -25.31 -20.99 5.70
C MET A 55 -26.69 -21.52 5.32
N GLU A 56 -27.57 -21.72 6.30
CA GLU A 56 -28.93 -22.24 6.13
C GLU A 56 -29.95 -21.15 5.77
N THR A 57 -29.82 -19.96 6.35
CA THR A 57 -30.83 -18.88 6.22
C THR A 57 -30.52 -17.87 5.12
N LYS A 58 -29.26 -17.77 4.66
CA LYS A 58 -28.85 -16.82 3.63
C LYS A 58 -28.58 -17.55 2.32
N ASN A 59 -29.12 -17.01 1.23
CA ASN A 59 -28.82 -17.44 -0.14
C ASN A 59 -27.41 -16.96 -0.57
N LEU A 60 -26.38 -17.44 0.12
CA LEU A 60 -24.98 -17.10 -0.16
C LEU A 60 -24.51 -17.78 -1.45
N THR A 61 -23.77 -17.03 -2.27
CA THR A 61 -23.06 -17.59 -3.43
C THR A 61 -21.97 -18.58 -2.99
N THR A 62 -21.49 -19.41 -3.91
CA THR A 62 -20.39 -20.36 -3.61
C THR A 62 -19.15 -19.66 -3.06
N GLU A 63 -18.79 -18.51 -3.63
CA GLU A 63 -17.66 -17.70 -3.16
C GLU A 63 -17.91 -17.15 -1.75
N GLN A 64 -19.10 -16.63 -1.47
CA GLN A 64 -19.47 -16.16 -0.13
C GLN A 64 -19.43 -17.29 0.89
N LYS A 65 -19.90 -18.49 0.53
CA LYS A 65 -19.79 -19.68 1.40
C LYS A 65 -18.35 -20.04 1.70
N GLN A 66 -17.44 -19.92 0.72
CA GLN A 66 -16.00 -20.16 0.93
C GLN A 66 -15.37 -19.10 1.84
N LYS A 67 -15.68 -17.81 1.62
CA LYS A 67 -15.22 -16.72 2.48
C LYS A 67 -15.74 -16.87 3.92
N LEU A 68 -17.00 -17.24 4.10
CA LEU A 68 -17.56 -17.52 5.42
C LEU A 68 -16.84 -18.67 6.13
N LYS A 69 -16.48 -19.75 5.42
CA LYS A 69 -15.64 -20.83 5.98
C LYS A 69 -14.30 -20.29 6.50
N LEU A 70 -13.69 -19.34 5.80
CA LEU A 70 -12.43 -18.74 6.24
C LEU A 70 -12.62 -17.93 7.53
N VAL A 71 -13.69 -17.13 7.62
CA VAL A 71 -14.07 -16.37 8.83
C VAL A 71 -14.26 -17.32 10.02
N GLU A 72 -15.00 -18.42 9.84
CA GLU A 72 -15.20 -19.45 10.87
C GLU A 72 -13.88 -20.01 11.39
N ILE A 73 -12.93 -20.30 10.49
CA ILE A 73 -11.62 -20.80 10.88
C ILE A 73 -10.80 -19.69 11.59
N ASP A 74 -10.92 -18.42 11.19
CA ASP A 74 -10.13 -17.30 11.74
C ASP A 74 -10.57 -16.98 13.17
N TYR A 75 -11.87 -17.10 13.44
CA TYR A 75 -12.50 -16.76 14.70
C TYR A 75 -12.93 -18.00 15.50
N ALA A 76 -12.42 -19.20 15.16
CA ALA A 76 -12.74 -20.45 15.85
C ALA A 76 -12.39 -20.40 17.35
N LYS A 77 -11.29 -19.72 17.71
CA LYS A 77 -10.85 -19.53 19.10
C LYS A 77 -11.32 -18.20 19.72
N ALA A 78 -12.01 -17.37 18.95
CA ALA A 78 -12.52 -16.09 19.42
C ALA A 78 -13.75 -16.31 20.31
N PRO A 79 -14.00 -15.40 21.27
CA PRO A 79 -15.24 -15.42 22.06
C PRO A 79 -16.47 -15.21 21.16
N PRO A 80 -17.66 -15.71 21.56
CA PRO A 80 -18.86 -15.68 20.72
C PRO A 80 -19.24 -14.28 20.23
N GLU A 81 -19.08 -13.26 21.05
CA GLU A 81 -19.41 -11.87 20.72
C GLU A 81 -18.54 -11.34 19.58
N MET A 82 -17.24 -11.67 19.60
CA MET A 82 -16.30 -11.28 18.55
C MET A 82 -16.58 -12.01 17.24
N ARG A 83 -16.91 -13.30 17.31
CA ARG A 83 -17.29 -14.09 16.14
C ARG A 83 -18.57 -13.57 15.50
N ALA A 84 -19.58 -13.21 16.30
CA ALA A 84 -20.81 -12.60 15.82
C ALA A 84 -20.54 -11.29 15.06
N ILE A 85 -19.64 -10.44 15.59
CA ILE A 85 -19.22 -9.21 14.91
C ILE A 85 -18.47 -9.50 13.61
N ALA A 86 -17.57 -10.49 13.59
CA ALA A 86 -16.88 -10.90 12.36
C ALA A 86 -17.86 -11.35 11.27
N HIS A 87 -18.93 -12.08 11.63
CA HIS A 87 -19.99 -12.45 10.71
C HIS A 87 -20.78 -11.24 10.19
N LYS A 88 -21.10 -10.27 11.05
CA LYS A 88 -21.74 -9.02 10.60
C LYS A 88 -20.90 -8.28 9.57
N ILE A 89 -19.61 -8.14 9.86
CA ILE A 89 -18.65 -7.49 8.95
C ILE A 89 -18.61 -8.20 7.60
N PHE A 90 -18.53 -9.53 7.61
CA PHE A 90 -18.56 -10.37 6.40
C PHE A 90 -19.84 -10.16 5.57
N LEU A 91 -20.98 -9.95 6.22
CA LEU A 91 -22.25 -9.66 5.56
C LEU A 91 -22.38 -8.19 5.09
N GLY A 92 -21.31 -7.39 5.17
CA GLY A 92 -21.32 -5.97 4.84
C GLY A 92 -22.06 -5.10 5.87
N GLN A 93 -22.36 -5.64 7.05
CA GLN A 93 -23.06 -4.91 8.10
C GLN A 93 -22.08 -4.16 8.99
N THR A 94 -22.57 -3.09 9.62
CA THR A 94 -21.79 -2.27 10.55
C THR A 94 -22.04 -2.73 11.99
N PRO A 95 -20.99 -3.09 12.76
CA PRO A 95 -21.12 -3.37 14.18
C PRO A 95 -21.59 -2.12 14.95
N THR A 96 -22.42 -2.29 15.96
CA THR A 96 -22.90 -1.16 16.77
C THR A 96 -21.88 -0.77 17.84
N GLN A 97 -21.92 0.48 18.30
CA GLN A 97 -21.05 0.95 19.39
C GLN A 97 -21.19 0.12 20.68
N GLN A 98 -22.40 -0.35 20.99
CA GLN A 98 -22.64 -1.21 22.15
C GLN A 98 -21.93 -2.56 22.02
N GLU A 99 -21.99 -3.17 20.83
CA GLU A 99 -21.31 -4.44 20.55
C GLU A 99 -19.80 -4.30 20.62
N LEU A 100 -19.26 -3.23 20.03
CA LEU A 100 -17.82 -2.96 20.08
C LEU A 100 -17.34 -2.67 21.50
N LYS A 101 -18.11 -1.91 22.29
CA LYS A 101 -17.79 -1.67 23.70
C LYS A 101 -17.81 -2.96 24.53
N ALA A 102 -18.73 -3.89 24.24
CA ALA A 102 -18.82 -5.17 24.93
C ALA A 102 -17.59 -6.07 24.70
N LEU A 103 -16.84 -5.88 23.61
CA LEU A 103 -15.61 -6.62 23.37
C LEU A 103 -14.49 -6.27 24.36
N GLY A 104 -14.46 -5.04 24.88
CA GLY A 104 -13.35 -4.53 25.68
C GLY A 104 -12.01 -4.80 24.99
N GLY A 105 -11.03 -5.35 25.74
CA GLY A 105 -9.70 -5.69 25.21
C GLY A 105 -9.67 -6.81 24.16
N ASN A 106 -10.81 -7.41 23.79
CA ASN A 106 -10.86 -8.37 22.68
C ASN A 106 -10.92 -7.70 21.30
N ILE A 107 -11.21 -6.38 21.22
CA ILE A 107 -11.36 -5.68 19.94
C ILE A 107 -10.12 -5.80 19.03
N ASP A 108 -8.94 -5.85 19.65
CA ASP A 108 -7.64 -5.95 18.98
C ASP A 108 -7.10 -7.38 18.89
N LYS A 109 -7.78 -8.38 19.45
CA LYS A 109 -7.22 -9.74 19.48
C LYS A 109 -7.17 -10.36 18.09
N SER A 110 -6.12 -11.13 17.87
CA SER A 110 -5.96 -12.01 16.71
C SER A 110 -5.73 -13.44 17.19
N PHE A 111 -6.22 -14.43 16.44
CA PHE A 111 -6.17 -15.85 16.79
C PHE A 111 -5.42 -16.70 15.76
N PRO A 112 -4.11 -16.48 15.56
CA PRO A 112 -3.31 -17.29 14.65
C PRO A 112 -3.30 -18.76 15.08
N THR A 113 -3.20 -19.66 14.09
CA THR A 113 -3.15 -21.11 14.34
C THR A 113 -1.88 -21.70 13.75
N ARG A 114 -1.10 -22.37 14.62
CA ARG A 114 0.10 -23.11 14.26
C ARG A 114 -0.22 -24.59 14.28
N LYS A 115 -0.21 -25.25 13.10
CA LYS A 115 -0.33 -26.71 13.03
C LYS A 115 1.06 -27.37 13.03
N PRO A 116 1.22 -28.57 13.62
CA PRO A 116 2.51 -29.27 13.71
C PRO A 116 3.17 -29.60 12.36
N ASN A 117 2.40 -29.58 11.26
CA ASN A 117 2.85 -29.93 9.92
C ASN A 117 3.26 -28.72 9.07
N GLY A 118 3.53 -27.56 9.69
CA GLY A 118 3.95 -26.36 8.97
C GLY A 118 2.83 -25.63 8.22
N LEU A 119 1.58 -26.13 8.26
CA LEU A 119 0.43 -25.36 7.80
C LEU A 119 0.15 -24.25 8.80
N TYR A 120 0.62 -23.07 8.43
CA TYR A 120 0.57 -21.88 9.25
C TYR A 120 -0.56 -20.97 8.73
N ARG A 121 -1.43 -20.52 9.63
CA ARG A 121 -2.50 -19.56 9.31
C ARG A 121 -2.37 -18.34 10.22
N HIS A 122 -2.08 -17.19 9.61
CA HIS A 122 -2.16 -15.89 10.27
C HIS A 122 -3.57 -15.70 10.83
N GLY A 123 -3.69 -15.06 11.99
CA GLY A 123 -5.00 -14.69 12.49
C GLY A 123 -5.55 -13.47 11.72
N ARG A 124 -6.68 -12.94 12.17
CA ARG A 124 -7.18 -11.61 11.79
C ARG A 124 -7.66 -10.88 13.03
N THR A 125 -7.47 -9.56 13.03
CA THR A 125 -8.24 -8.65 13.89
C THR A 125 -9.56 -8.31 13.18
N LEU A 126 -10.55 -7.82 13.92
CA LEU A 126 -11.80 -7.36 13.32
C LEU A 126 -11.56 -6.23 12.31
N LEU A 127 -10.60 -5.35 12.60
CA LEU A 127 -10.22 -4.25 11.71
C LEU A 127 -9.63 -4.78 10.40
N PHE A 128 -8.77 -5.81 10.44
CA PHE A 128 -8.25 -6.47 9.25
C PHE A 128 -9.37 -7.13 8.44
N THR A 129 -10.29 -7.84 9.11
CA THR A 129 -11.45 -8.45 8.46
C THR A 129 -12.38 -7.43 7.80
N ALA A 130 -12.56 -6.25 8.39
CA ALA A 130 -13.37 -5.19 7.79
C ALA A 130 -12.78 -4.67 6.47
N VAL A 131 -11.45 -4.55 6.40
CA VAL A 131 -10.76 -4.16 5.17
C VAL A 131 -10.86 -5.24 4.10
N GLU A 132 -10.58 -6.50 4.42
CA GLU A 132 -10.69 -7.65 3.49
C GLU A 132 -12.12 -7.82 2.90
N ASN A 133 -13.14 -7.29 3.58
CA ASN A 133 -14.54 -7.34 3.13
C ASN A 133 -15.03 -6.01 2.52
N HIS A 134 -14.13 -5.06 2.22
CA HIS A 134 -14.45 -3.75 1.65
C HIS A 134 -15.54 -2.97 2.43
N ASN A 135 -15.56 -3.12 3.75
CA ASN A 135 -16.61 -2.58 4.61
C ASN A 135 -16.12 -1.33 5.36
N LEU A 136 -16.08 -0.19 4.65
CA LEU A 136 -15.64 1.10 5.20
C LEU A 136 -16.41 1.51 6.46
N ALA A 137 -17.72 1.23 6.50
CA ALA A 137 -18.54 1.57 7.66
C ALA A 137 -18.13 0.78 8.91
N ALA A 138 -17.80 -0.51 8.75
CA ALA A 138 -17.24 -1.30 9.85
C ALA A 138 -15.83 -0.83 10.25
N VAL A 139 -14.98 -0.45 9.29
CA VAL A 139 -13.66 0.13 9.58
C VAL A 139 -13.80 1.38 10.43
N ASP A 140 -14.63 2.34 10.03
CA ASP A 140 -14.86 3.58 10.78
C ASP A 140 -15.42 3.28 12.19
N ALA A 141 -16.40 2.37 12.29
CA ALA A 141 -16.97 1.99 13.58
C ALA A 141 -15.94 1.37 14.53
N LEU A 142 -15.07 0.48 14.02
CA LEU A 142 -14.02 -0.18 14.80
C LEU A 142 -12.96 0.81 15.27
N LEU A 143 -12.47 1.68 14.38
CA LEU A 143 -11.50 2.72 14.74
C LEU A 143 -12.09 3.70 15.77
N ALA A 144 -13.33 4.14 15.58
CA ALA A 144 -14.03 5.01 16.52
C ALA A 144 -14.26 4.36 17.90
N ALA A 145 -14.35 3.03 17.95
CA ALA A 145 -14.43 2.25 19.18
C ALA A 145 -13.06 1.96 19.83
N GLY A 146 -11.96 2.45 19.24
CA GLY A 146 -10.61 2.31 19.77
C GLY A 146 -9.86 1.06 19.30
N ALA A 147 -10.31 0.39 18.23
CA ALA A 147 -9.51 -0.66 17.60
C ALA A 147 -8.19 -0.07 17.10
N SER A 148 -7.08 -0.69 17.47
CA SER A 148 -5.75 -0.19 17.14
C SER A 148 -5.35 -0.58 15.70
N PRO A 149 -5.00 0.39 14.84
CA PRO A 149 -4.55 0.12 13.47
C PRO A 149 -3.15 -0.52 13.42
N TYR A 150 -2.44 -0.57 14.54
CA TYR A 150 -1.05 -1.01 14.62
C TYR A 150 -0.91 -2.48 15.04
N VAL A 151 -1.99 -3.13 15.46
CA VAL A 151 -1.93 -4.50 15.96
C VAL A 151 -1.68 -5.48 14.82
N SER A 152 -0.61 -6.27 14.98
CA SER A 152 -0.26 -7.33 14.06
C SER A 152 -1.29 -8.45 14.07
N ILE A 153 -1.54 -9.05 12.90
CA ILE A 153 -2.36 -10.25 12.79
C ILE A 153 -1.69 -11.52 13.33
N ASP A 154 -0.36 -11.53 13.51
CA ASP A 154 0.33 -12.52 14.34
C ASP A 154 1.57 -11.90 15.02
N PRO A 155 1.38 -11.26 16.19
CA PRO A 155 2.47 -10.59 16.89
C PRO A 155 3.52 -11.59 17.42
N GLY A 156 3.16 -12.87 17.57
CA GLY A 156 4.07 -13.90 18.05
C GLY A 156 4.88 -14.59 16.94
N ASN A 157 4.67 -14.24 15.67
CA ASN A 157 5.38 -14.86 14.55
C ASN A 157 6.89 -14.58 14.63
N GLU A 158 7.72 -15.53 14.20
CA GLU A 158 9.19 -15.38 14.18
C GLU A 158 9.67 -14.34 13.15
N SER A 159 8.95 -14.20 12.04
CA SER A 159 9.25 -13.24 10.98
C SER A 159 8.84 -11.82 11.39
N ALA A 160 9.82 -10.91 11.43
CA ALA A 160 9.56 -9.48 11.65
C ALA A 160 8.62 -8.89 10.61
N GLN A 161 8.67 -9.39 9.37
CA GLN A 161 7.78 -8.98 8.29
C GLN A 161 6.31 -9.33 8.60
N VAL A 162 6.05 -10.54 9.10
CA VAL A 162 4.69 -10.95 9.48
C VAL A 162 4.20 -10.15 10.69
N ARG A 163 5.09 -9.84 11.63
CA ARG A 163 4.75 -8.95 12.76
C ARG A 163 4.40 -7.53 12.31
N ALA A 164 4.79 -7.10 11.11
CA ALA A 164 4.40 -5.81 10.54
C ALA A 164 3.05 -5.84 9.80
N TRP A 165 2.43 -7.01 9.61
CA TRP A 165 1.13 -7.13 8.95
C TRP A 165 0.01 -6.68 9.90
N ASN A 166 -0.34 -5.41 9.81
CA ASN A 166 -1.42 -4.75 10.53
C ASN A 166 -2.37 -4.07 9.53
N PHE A 167 -3.32 -3.27 10.05
CA PHE A 167 -4.26 -2.52 9.21
C PHE A 167 -3.52 -1.60 8.23
N ILE A 168 -2.53 -0.84 8.68
CA ILE A 168 -1.78 0.12 7.84
C ILE A 168 -1.07 -0.59 6.70
N TYR A 169 -0.45 -1.74 6.97
CA TYR A 169 0.15 -2.57 5.91
C TYR A 169 -0.88 -2.91 4.82
N LEU A 170 -2.09 -3.32 5.20
CA LEU A 170 -3.12 -3.70 4.24
C LEU A 170 -3.62 -2.50 3.43
N VAL A 171 -3.91 -1.36 4.08
CA VAL A 171 -4.35 -0.11 3.42
C VAL A 171 -3.49 0.24 2.22
N LEU A 172 -2.17 0.06 2.34
CA LEU A 172 -1.22 0.48 1.31
C LEU A 172 -1.06 -0.55 0.18
N GLN A 173 -1.39 -1.81 0.45
CA GLN A 173 -1.38 -2.89 -0.54
C GLN A 173 -2.67 -2.95 -1.36
N GLU A 174 -3.74 -2.26 -0.92
CA GLU A 174 -4.98 -2.19 -1.68
C GLU A 174 -4.73 -1.52 -3.05
N GLU A 175 -4.98 -2.27 -4.12
CA GLU A 175 -4.99 -1.78 -5.49
C GLU A 175 -6.35 -2.12 -6.09
N GLY A 176 -6.99 -1.12 -6.69
CA GLY A 176 -8.18 -1.30 -7.51
C GLY A 176 -7.82 -1.71 -8.94
N GLU A 177 -8.70 -1.40 -9.87
CA GLU A 177 -8.46 -1.70 -11.28
C GLU A 177 -7.29 -0.87 -11.85
N GLN A 178 -6.56 -1.45 -12.81
CA GLN A 178 -5.55 -0.69 -13.55
C GLN A 178 -6.25 0.42 -14.33
N LEU A 179 -5.79 1.66 -14.18
CA LEU A 179 -6.36 2.80 -14.90
C LEU A 179 -6.06 2.68 -16.40
N PRO A 180 -7.03 2.96 -17.30
CA PRO A 180 -6.84 2.85 -18.74
C PRO A 180 -5.64 3.66 -19.23
N ASN A 181 -4.77 3.01 -20.01
CA ASN A 181 -3.56 3.61 -20.59
C ASN A 181 -2.52 4.13 -19.56
N GLU A 182 -2.67 3.80 -18.28
CA GLU A 182 -1.69 4.11 -17.24
C GLU A 182 -1.04 2.85 -16.67
N GLU A 183 0.19 2.95 -16.18
CA GLU A 183 0.83 1.88 -15.38
C GLU A 183 0.39 1.91 -13.91
N ARG A 184 -0.72 2.59 -13.61
CA ARG A 184 -1.19 2.89 -12.26
C ARG A 184 -2.50 2.15 -11.99
N PHE A 185 -2.78 1.95 -10.71
CA PHE A 185 -4.00 1.34 -10.23
C PHE A 185 -4.86 2.37 -9.52
N ASP A 186 -6.18 2.17 -9.53
CA ASP A 186 -7.09 2.92 -8.69
C ASP A 186 -6.70 2.72 -7.20
N LYS A 187 -6.52 3.81 -6.48
CA LYS A 187 -6.20 3.82 -5.05
C LYS A 187 -7.31 4.45 -4.22
N THR A 188 -8.52 4.60 -4.78
CA THR A 188 -9.67 5.23 -4.11
C THR A 188 -9.99 4.55 -2.78
N TYR A 189 -10.09 3.23 -2.77
CA TYR A 189 -10.38 2.48 -1.53
C TYR A 189 -9.26 2.65 -0.49
N ALA A 190 -7.99 2.54 -0.90
CA ALA A 190 -6.83 2.81 -0.03
C ALA A 190 -6.87 4.23 0.56
N ASN A 191 -7.22 5.23 -0.24
CA ASN A 191 -7.33 6.63 0.17
C ASN A 191 -8.47 6.84 1.17
N GLN A 192 -9.63 6.21 0.95
CA GLN A 192 -10.75 6.24 1.90
C GLN A 192 -10.38 5.60 3.25
N LEU A 193 -9.64 4.48 3.23
CA LEU A 193 -9.13 3.88 4.46
C LEU A 193 -8.13 4.79 5.18
N LEU A 194 -7.28 5.49 4.42
CA LEU A 194 -6.30 6.43 4.96
C LEU A 194 -6.99 7.64 5.62
N GLU A 195 -8.04 8.17 4.99
CA GLU A 195 -8.89 9.21 5.56
C GLU A 195 -9.57 8.74 6.86
N LEU A 196 -10.11 7.52 6.89
CA LEU A 196 -10.71 6.95 8.10
C LEU A 196 -9.69 6.76 9.23
N TYR A 197 -8.49 6.30 8.89
CA TYR A 197 -7.38 6.19 9.83
C TYR A 197 -7.06 7.54 10.48
N LEU A 198 -6.84 8.57 9.66
CA LEU A 198 -6.48 9.91 10.14
C LEU A 198 -7.64 10.56 10.92
N LYS A 199 -8.88 10.43 10.44
CA LYS A 199 -10.10 10.91 11.11
C LYS A 199 -10.21 10.36 12.53
N ASN A 200 -9.79 9.12 12.76
CA ASN A 200 -9.87 8.45 14.06
C ASN A 200 -8.56 8.56 14.88
N GLY A 201 -7.74 9.59 14.61
CA GLY A 201 -6.54 9.88 15.41
C GLY A 201 -5.31 9.08 15.01
N GLY A 202 -5.30 8.49 13.83
CA GLY A 202 -4.12 7.88 13.24
C GLY A 202 -2.96 8.87 13.08
N ASP A 203 -1.75 8.39 13.28
CA ASP A 203 -0.53 9.20 13.12
C ASP A 203 -0.12 9.27 11.64
N ALA A 204 -0.15 10.47 11.06
CA ALA A 204 0.31 10.72 9.70
C ALA A 204 1.82 10.48 9.52
N ASN A 205 2.58 10.49 10.62
CA ASN A 205 4.02 10.25 10.68
C ASN A 205 4.37 8.84 11.17
N TYR A 206 3.41 7.91 11.17
CA TYR A 206 3.67 6.51 11.54
C TYR A 206 4.86 5.94 10.76
N ARG A 207 5.68 5.15 11.47
CA ARG A 207 6.87 4.49 10.92
C ARG A 207 6.81 2.99 11.16
N TRP A 208 7.20 2.22 10.17
CA TRP A 208 7.46 0.80 10.36
C TRP A 208 8.73 0.57 11.18
N PRO A 209 8.89 -0.62 11.78
CA PRO A 209 10.11 -0.97 12.51
C PRO A 209 11.40 -0.90 11.70
N ASP A 210 11.33 -0.96 10.37
CA ASP A 210 12.47 -0.83 9.45
C ASP A 210 12.81 0.62 9.08
N GLY A 211 11.99 1.60 9.49
CA GLY A 211 12.28 3.03 9.40
C GLY A 211 11.44 3.81 8.38
N ASP A 212 10.84 3.10 7.42
CA ASP A 212 10.00 3.70 6.37
C ASP A 212 8.81 4.45 6.99
N THR A 213 8.50 5.63 6.45
CA THR A 213 7.34 6.42 6.88
C THR A 213 6.10 6.02 6.09
N LEU A 214 4.92 6.21 6.69
CA LEU A 214 3.65 6.05 5.99
C LEU A 214 3.60 6.89 4.70
N LEU A 215 4.24 8.06 4.69
CA LEU A 215 4.37 8.90 3.52
C LEU A 215 5.21 8.22 2.42
N ASP A 216 6.34 7.59 2.76
CA ASP A 216 7.19 6.84 1.83
C ASP A 216 6.42 5.68 1.16
N ALA A 217 5.50 5.03 1.87
CA ALA A 217 4.73 3.95 1.29
C ALA A 217 3.71 4.41 0.22
N THR A 218 3.36 5.69 0.19
CA THR A 218 2.51 6.27 -0.89
C THR A 218 3.33 6.66 -2.13
N PHE A 219 4.66 6.74 -1.99
CA PHE A 219 5.55 7.10 -3.08
C PHE A 219 5.45 6.11 -4.24
N GLY A 220 5.42 6.66 -5.45
CA GLY A 220 5.57 5.89 -6.67
C GLY A 220 4.25 5.46 -7.31
N MET A 221 3.12 5.34 -6.61
CA MET A 221 1.85 4.94 -7.23
C MET A 221 0.59 5.57 -6.62
N ASN A 222 0.67 6.33 -5.52
CA ASN A 222 -0.52 6.93 -4.88
C ASN A 222 -0.32 8.42 -4.52
N LEU A 223 -0.38 9.29 -5.53
CA LEU A 223 -0.24 10.75 -5.31
C LEU A 223 -1.36 11.33 -4.45
N ASP A 224 -2.57 10.78 -4.51
CA ASP A 224 -3.69 11.32 -3.72
C ASP A 224 -3.58 10.92 -2.26
N GLY A 225 -3.19 9.68 -1.95
CA GLY A 225 -2.81 9.26 -0.60
C GLY A 225 -1.65 10.09 -0.04
N PHE A 226 -0.64 10.38 -0.86
CA PHE A 226 0.46 11.28 -0.49
C PHE A 226 -0.03 12.68 -0.09
N LYS A 227 -0.93 13.27 -0.87
CA LYS A 227 -1.55 14.57 -0.56
C LYS A 227 -2.39 14.50 0.72
N ILE A 228 -3.15 13.42 0.94
CA ILE A 228 -3.96 13.22 2.15
C ILE A 228 -3.05 13.25 3.39
N LEU A 229 -1.93 12.52 3.37
CA LEU A 229 -0.98 12.49 4.48
C LEU A 229 -0.33 13.84 4.75
N LEU A 230 0.13 14.54 3.71
CA LEU A 230 0.72 15.88 3.87
C LEU A 230 -0.27 16.87 4.45
N LYS A 231 -1.54 16.85 4.00
CA LYS A 231 -2.61 17.69 4.57
C LYS A 231 -2.88 17.36 6.05
N ALA A 232 -2.64 16.12 6.45
CA ALA A 232 -2.76 15.67 7.84
C ALA A 232 -1.49 15.92 8.69
N GLY A 233 -0.47 16.59 8.14
CA GLY A 233 0.75 16.94 8.86
C GLY A 233 1.85 15.88 8.83
N ALA A 234 1.82 14.95 7.87
CA ALA A 234 2.99 14.14 7.57
C ALA A 234 4.15 15.06 7.16
N ASP A 235 5.32 14.87 7.77
CA ASP A 235 6.51 15.67 7.49
C ASP A 235 7.40 14.93 6.47
N PRO A 236 7.54 15.45 5.24
CA PRO A 236 8.39 14.84 4.22
C PRO A 236 9.88 15.00 4.50
N TRP A 237 10.26 15.89 5.43
CA TRP A 237 11.65 16.16 5.77
C TRP A 237 12.20 15.28 6.90
N VAL A 238 11.40 14.38 7.47
CA VAL A 238 11.90 13.50 8.53
C VAL A 238 12.86 12.46 7.94
N HIS A 239 14.05 12.38 8.52
CA HIS A 239 15.12 11.52 8.03
C HIS A 239 14.94 10.10 8.58
N ASP A 240 15.20 9.09 7.76
CA ASP A 240 15.47 7.74 8.24
C ASP A 240 16.98 7.59 8.52
N ARG A 241 17.37 6.61 9.35
CA ARG A 241 18.77 6.35 9.72
C ARG A 241 19.68 6.03 8.53
N ASN A 242 19.11 5.67 7.38
CA ASN A 242 19.88 5.21 6.22
C ASN A 242 19.54 5.92 4.89
N HIS A 243 18.64 6.91 4.89
CA HIS A 243 18.14 7.51 3.65
C HIS A 243 17.97 9.03 3.78
N ASP A 244 18.17 9.74 2.67
CA ASP A 244 17.88 11.17 2.58
C ASP A 244 16.40 11.46 2.81
N PRO A 245 16.00 12.69 3.15
CA PRO A 245 14.60 13.08 3.20
C PRO A 245 13.85 12.81 1.90
N LEU A 246 12.54 12.56 1.96
CA LEU A 246 11.75 12.21 0.79
C LEU A 246 11.83 13.26 -0.35
N PRO A 247 11.82 14.58 -0.12
CA PRO A 247 12.03 15.59 -1.16
C PRO A 247 13.37 15.42 -1.90
N VAL A 248 14.42 15.03 -1.18
CA VAL A 248 15.74 14.75 -1.76
C VAL A 248 15.69 13.47 -2.56
N GLN A 249 15.16 12.37 -1.99
CA GLN A 249 15.03 11.08 -2.68
C GLN A 249 14.23 11.17 -3.98
N LEU A 250 13.18 11.99 -4.01
CA LEU A 250 12.37 12.24 -5.22
C LEU A 250 13.21 12.79 -6.36
N VAL A 251 14.09 13.74 -6.05
CA VAL A 251 15.01 14.32 -7.02
C VAL A 251 16.13 13.33 -7.37
N LEU A 252 16.73 12.65 -6.40
CA LEU A 252 17.82 11.69 -6.69
C LEU A 252 17.36 10.49 -7.54
N SER A 253 16.16 9.96 -7.26
CA SER A 253 15.61 8.84 -8.03
C SER A 253 15.13 9.27 -9.41
N GLY A 254 14.42 10.41 -9.49
CA GLY A 254 13.75 10.91 -10.68
C GLY A 254 12.92 9.83 -11.40
N GLY A 255 12.27 8.94 -10.65
CA GLY A 255 11.44 7.87 -11.22
C GLY A 255 10.26 8.42 -12.02
N TYR A 256 9.57 7.54 -12.76
CA TYR A 256 8.43 7.89 -13.63
C TYR A 256 7.44 8.89 -13.00
N ASN A 257 7.10 8.69 -11.72
CA ASN A 257 6.14 9.54 -11.02
C ASN A 257 6.76 10.70 -10.24
N ALA A 258 8.08 10.72 -10.05
CA ALA A 258 8.76 11.72 -9.21
C ALA A 258 8.44 13.17 -9.61
N PRO A 259 8.37 13.57 -10.91
CA PRO A 259 8.05 14.95 -11.28
C PRO A 259 6.76 15.48 -10.65
N ARG A 260 5.71 14.65 -10.54
CA ARG A 260 4.42 15.06 -9.99
C ARG A 260 4.47 15.30 -8.48
N PHE A 261 5.22 14.46 -7.76
CA PHE A 261 5.43 14.62 -6.33
C PHE A 261 6.32 15.84 -6.05
N ILE A 262 7.39 16.01 -6.83
CA ILE A 262 8.27 17.20 -6.75
C ILE A 262 7.46 18.47 -7.01
N HIS A 263 6.65 18.49 -8.08
CA HIS A 263 5.82 19.64 -8.42
C HIS A 263 4.88 20.00 -7.26
N TYR A 264 4.15 19.01 -6.75
CA TYR A 264 3.24 19.24 -5.63
C TYR A 264 3.98 19.77 -4.39
N LEU A 265 5.08 19.13 -3.99
CA LEU A 265 5.88 19.59 -2.85
C LEU A 265 6.41 21.02 -3.04
N ALA A 266 6.82 21.37 -4.26
CA ALA A 266 7.29 22.72 -4.58
C ALA A 266 6.18 23.77 -4.52
N GLU A 267 4.99 23.46 -5.01
CA GLU A 267 3.81 24.33 -4.88
C GLU A 267 3.41 24.54 -3.42
N GLN A 268 3.61 23.53 -2.57
CA GLN A 268 3.36 23.62 -1.13
C GLN A 268 4.52 24.28 -0.36
N GLY A 269 5.60 24.71 -1.03
CA GLY A 269 6.73 25.41 -0.41
C GLY A 269 7.73 24.54 0.34
N TYR A 270 7.66 23.21 0.18
CA TYR A 270 8.61 22.31 0.86
C TYR A 270 10.06 22.49 0.38
N TYR A 271 10.29 23.13 -0.77
CA TYR A 271 11.62 23.42 -1.31
C TYR A 271 12.11 24.84 -1.05
N ASP A 272 11.41 25.63 -0.22
CA ASP A 272 11.77 27.04 0.00
C ASP A 272 13.08 27.20 0.79
N ASN A 273 13.35 26.24 1.68
CA ASN A 273 14.47 26.29 2.62
C ASN A 273 15.25 24.98 2.63
N ILE A 274 15.68 24.53 1.45
CA ILE A 274 16.48 23.30 1.33
C ILE A 274 17.86 23.53 1.98
N PRO A 275 18.33 22.65 2.88
CA PRO A 275 19.69 22.69 3.38
C PRO A 275 20.71 22.64 2.22
N GLY A 276 21.71 23.52 2.24
CA GLY A 276 22.65 23.68 1.11
C GLY A 276 23.37 22.38 0.70
N ALA A 277 23.66 21.48 1.64
CA ALA A 277 24.23 20.16 1.36
C ALA A 277 23.32 19.31 0.46
N TYR A 278 22.02 19.25 0.78
CA TYR A 278 21.03 18.54 -0.03
C TYR A 278 20.84 19.20 -1.39
N LEU A 279 20.78 20.53 -1.43
CA LEU A 279 20.64 21.25 -2.69
C LEU A 279 21.79 20.93 -3.65
N GLN A 280 23.04 20.93 -3.17
CA GLN A 280 24.19 20.59 -3.99
C GLN A 280 24.13 19.14 -4.51
N GLU A 281 23.75 18.19 -3.66
CA GLU A 281 23.61 16.80 -4.05
C GLU A 281 22.50 16.60 -5.10
N MET A 282 21.33 17.21 -4.86
CA MET A 282 20.21 17.23 -5.79
C MET A 282 20.66 17.78 -7.14
N MET A 283 21.37 18.91 -7.18
CA MET A 283 21.83 19.51 -8.45
C MET A 283 22.81 18.58 -9.19
N ASN A 284 23.75 17.95 -8.48
CA ASN A 284 24.68 16.99 -9.08
C ASN A 284 23.97 15.75 -9.65
N ALA A 285 22.92 15.28 -8.99
CA ALA A 285 22.11 14.16 -9.47
C ALA A 285 21.26 14.55 -10.69
N VAL A 286 20.64 15.73 -10.67
CA VAL A 286 19.87 16.26 -11.81
C VAL A 286 20.76 16.39 -13.03
N THR A 287 21.94 17.00 -12.93
CA THR A 287 22.86 17.17 -14.07
C THR A 287 23.15 15.84 -14.74
N ARG A 288 23.56 14.82 -13.96
CA ARG A 288 23.86 13.48 -14.49
C ARG A 288 22.64 12.85 -15.18
N LYS A 289 21.44 13.04 -14.61
CA LYS A 289 20.22 12.43 -15.13
C LYS A 289 19.76 13.09 -16.42
N LEU A 290 19.77 14.43 -16.49
CA LEU A 290 19.41 15.16 -17.71
C LEU A 290 20.45 14.97 -18.82
N ASP A 291 21.75 14.92 -18.48
CA ASP A 291 22.82 14.57 -19.44
C ASP A 291 22.61 13.15 -20.01
N SER A 292 22.24 12.18 -19.17
CA SER A 292 21.85 10.85 -19.65
C SER A 292 20.63 10.90 -20.56
N GLY A 293 19.66 11.77 -20.26
CA GLY A 293 18.44 11.94 -21.06
C GLY A 293 18.74 12.44 -22.47
N ILE A 294 19.59 13.46 -22.62
CA ILE A 294 19.95 14.01 -23.95
C ILE A 294 20.76 13.02 -24.80
N ARG A 295 21.48 12.08 -24.17
CA ARG A 295 22.26 11.05 -24.87
C ARG A 295 21.42 9.83 -25.26
N SER A 296 20.21 9.72 -24.74
CA SER A 296 19.32 8.57 -25.01
C SER A 296 18.57 8.77 -26.32
N ASP A 297 18.41 7.70 -27.11
CA ASP A 297 17.57 7.77 -28.32
C ASP A 297 16.09 7.83 -27.93
N PRO A 298 15.33 8.87 -28.35
CA PRO A 298 13.89 8.96 -28.10
C PRO A 298 13.12 7.72 -28.56
N ASN A 299 13.55 7.05 -29.63
CA ASN A 299 12.89 5.85 -30.16
C ASN A 299 13.16 4.61 -29.30
N GLU A 300 14.32 4.52 -28.66
CA GLU A 300 14.63 3.45 -27.71
C GLU A 300 13.90 3.67 -26.37
N MET A 301 13.78 4.93 -25.95
CA MET A 301 13.12 5.29 -24.69
C MET A 301 11.60 5.34 -24.81
N GLY A 302 11.05 5.54 -26.01
CA GLY A 302 9.61 5.63 -26.27
C GLY A 302 8.92 6.60 -25.31
N LYS A 303 7.82 6.16 -24.70
CA LYS A 303 7.03 6.95 -23.72
C LYS A 303 7.83 7.44 -22.50
N TYR A 304 9.02 6.87 -22.24
CA TYR A 304 9.89 7.29 -21.15
C TYR A 304 10.66 8.58 -21.45
N TYR A 305 10.73 8.99 -22.71
CA TYR A 305 11.46 10.19 -23.11
C TYR A 305 10.79 11.48 -22.59
N VAL A 306 9.46 11.55 -22.66
CA VAL A 306 8.65 12.69 -22.17
C VAL A 306 8.86 12.96 -20.68
N GLN A 307 9.28 11.95 -19.91
CA GLN A 307 9.53 12.11 -18.46
C GLN A 307 10.73 13.00 -18.16
N PHE A 308 11.73 13.07 -19.05
CA PHE A 308 12.85 13.99 -18.86
C PHE A 308 12.39 15.44 -18.94
N ALA A 309 11.44 15.76 -19.82
CA ALA A 309 10.85 17.09 -19.91
C ALA A 309 10.06 17.45 -18.64
N GLN A 310 9.18 16.56 -18.18
CA GLN A 310 8.41 16.77 -16.95
C GLN A 310 9.34 16.90 -15.74
N TYR A 311 10.39 16.08 -15.69
CA TYR A 311 11.39 16.14 -14.65
C TYR A 311 12.16 17.47 -14.67
N ALA A 312 12.63 17.92 -15.84
CA ALA A 312 13.28 19.21 -16.00
C ALA A 312 12.39 20.38 -15.55
N ASP A 313 11.10 20.36 -15.91
CA ASP A 313 10.14 21.38 -15.48
C ASP A 313 9.92 21.39 -13.96
N ALA A 314 9.82 20.20 -13.35
CA ALA A 314 9.77 20.07 -11.90
C ALA A 314 11.04 20.61 -11.23
N ILE A 315 12.23 20.37 -11.79
CA ILE A 315 13.48 20.90 -11.23
C ILE A 315 13.59 22.42 -11.39
N LYS A 316 13.16 23.00 -12.51
CA LYS A 316 13.09 24.48 -12.65
C LYS A 316 12.24 25.09 -11.54
N LEU A 317 11.13 24.45 -11.18
CA LEU A 317 10.29 24.87 -10.08
C LEU A 317 11.02 24.76 -8.73
N VAL A 318 11.72 23.65 -8.47
CA VAL A 318 12.55 23.48 -7.25
C VAL A 318 13.59 24.59 -7.13
N LEU A 319 14.33 24.87 -8.22
CA LEU A 319 15.34 25.93 -8.27
C LEU A 319 14.77 27.30 -7.96
N ASN A 320 13.61 27.61 -8.54
CA ASN A 320 12.89 28.85 -8.30
C ASN A 320 12.45 28.98 -6.84
N ARG A 321 11.85 27.92 -6.27
CA ARG A 321 11.41 27.88 -4.86
C ARG A 321 12.58 28.01 -3.89
N ALA A 322 13.69 27.34 -4.17
CA ALA A 322 14.91 27.40 -3.36
C ALA A 322 15.70 28.71 -3.53
N HIS A 323 15.21 29.65 -4.36
CA HIS A 323 15.92 30.88 -4.73
C HIS A 323 17.36 30.64 -5.24
N TYR A 324 17.59 29.50 -5.89
CA TYR A 324 18.92 29.09 -6.31
C TYR A 324 19.18 29.54 -7.75
N SER A 325 20.14 30.45 -7.91
CA SER A 325 20.57 30.94 -9.22
C SER A 325 21.69 30.07 -9.79
N LEU A 326 21.44 29.48 -10.95
CA LEU A 326 22.46 28.70 -11.65
C LEU A 326 23.46 29.61 -12.39
N PRO A 327 24.77 29.32 -12.32
CA PRO A 327 25.76 29.95 -13.19
C PRO A 327 25.43 29.69 -14.66
N LYS A 328 25.47 30.72 -15.51
CA LYS A 328 25.10 30.59 -16.94
C LYS A 328 26.02 29.66 -17.72
N ASP A 329 27.24 29.48 -17.25
CA ASP A 329 28.27 28.57 -17.77
C ASP A 329 28.18 27.17 -17.16
N SER A 330 27.29 26.94 -16.19
CA SER A 330 27.11 25.61 -15.60
C SER A 330 26.43 24.65 -16.58
N GLU A 331 26.84 23.39 -16.52
CA GLU A 331 26.23 22.31 -17.31
C GLU A 331 24.73 22.20 -17.05
N LEU A 332 24.30 22.34 -15.80
CA LEU A 332 22.89 22.25 -15.44
C LEU A 332 22.06 23.39 -16.04
N TYR A 333 22.59 24.61 -16.10
CA TYR A 333 21.92 25.73 -16.77
C TYR A 333 21.72 25.43 -18.25
N ARG A 334 22.77 24.93 -18.92
CA ARG A 334 22.69 24.52 -20.33
C ARG A 334 21.61 23.45 -20.52
N LEU A 335 21.62 22.39 -19.71
CA LEU A 335 20.65 21.29 -19.80
C LEU A 335 19.20 21.78 -19.61
N LEU A 336 18.94 22.64 -18.62
CA LEU A 336 17.58 23.09 -18.30
C LEU A 336 17.04 24.20 -19.19
N TYR A 337 17.89 25.07 -19.75
CA TYR A 337 17.43 26.30 -20.42
C TYR A 337 17.87 26.43 -21.88
N VAL A 338 18.94 25.76 -22.30
CA VAL A 338 19.46 25.82 -23.68
C VAL A 338 19.05 24.55 -24.43
N ASP A 339 19.32 23.40 -23.82
CA ASP A 339 19.14 22.08 -24.41
C ASP A 339 17.78 21.45 -24.08
N ASP A 340 16.89 22.18 -23.42
CA ASP A 340 15.61 21.67 -22.94
C ASP A 340 14.72 21.10 -24.05
N HIS A 341 14.87 21.64 -25.25
CA HIS A 341 14.19 21.17 -26.46
C HIS A 341 14.63 19.75 -26.87
N LEU A 342 15.82 19.30 -26.48
CA LEU A 342 16.36 17.99 -26.87
C LEU A 342 15.53 16.85 -26.28
N TYR A 343 15.09 16.96 -25.03
CA TYR A 343 14.24 15.96 -24.38
C TYR A 343 12.72 16.22 -24.51
N ARG A 344 12.31 17.11 -25.42
CA ARG A 344 10.89 17.36 -25.78
C ARG A 344 10.51 16.90 -27.19
N LYS A 345 11.41 16.22 -27.89
CA LYS A 345 11.13 15.74 -29.25
C LYS A 345 9.96 14.74 -29.23
N PRO A 346 8.95 14.89 -30.11
CA PRO A 346 7.85 13.93 -30.20
C PRO A 346 8.39 12.57 -30.63
N THR A 347 7.93 11.51 -29.98
CA THR A 347 8.16 10.14 -30.43
C THR A 347 7.37 9.88 -31.71
N ARG A 348 7.96 9.18 -32.70
CA ARG A 348 7.21 8.79 -33.91
C ARG A 348 6.06 7.87 -33.49
N GLY A 349 4.83 8.39 -33.48
CA GLY A 349 3.63 7.63 -33.13
C GLY A 349 2.59 8.37 -32.28
N ASP A 350 2.89 9.57 -31.77
CA ASP A 350 1.93 10.47 -31.11
C ASP A 350 1.28 11.45 -32.09
#